data_AF-A0A9W4UBD8-F1
#
_entry.id   AF-A0A9W4UBD8-F1
#
_cell.length_a   1.000
_cell.length_b   1.000
_cell.length_c   1.000
_cell.angle_alpha   90.00
_cell.angle_beta   90.00
_cell.angle_gamma   90.00
#
_symmetry.space_group_name_H-M   'P 1'
#
loop_
_entity.id
_entity.type
_entity.pdbx_description
1 polymer ?
#
loop_
_entity_poly.entity_id
_entity_poly.type
_entity_poly.pdbx_seq_one_letter_code
_entity_poly.pdbx_strand_id
1 'polypeptide(L)'
;MVSLSLFSSRRSASKQRPANAEHVPDKPCPRLDFWISGARDDLIDRILPHMTRAYRENQSFTTLREEKAWVVELVQSESGEDDEEDEDDDEDGDPEPQSLARCKAAFENSPQTMVDDLVLVSRSWFRFLLRHTFRARYSKATDRDSARLALEDLGGDFDSRIDEKSLLKRPTLYKDYKDIYKETKSRSGWTKHCDRVKSLCLMIGLQTSSTKLEAIFEDLQRNLPQILHDRMAEMQRMATSLQDELEVHRLDESLKACRELMEKLLPDDAKGKGAYRPRGQEYGRRWRELYAKEWQRCKRERPRGHPLLKLVNDDTCFPVGQNLYGTLSERIHNHQQHRDQELDGTVLRVVFSILPPDWEETRRWDLSTEKGRWGLA
;
A
#
# COMPACT_ATOMS: atom_id res chain seq x y z
N MET A 1 44.66 47.60 -3.64
CA MET A 1 45.03 47.13 -4.99
C MET A 1 45.23 45.62 -4.90
N VAL A 2 44.21 44.86 -5.28
CA VAL A 2 44.19 43.39 -5.14
C VAL A 2 44.30 42.79 -6.53
N SER A 3 45.32 41.94 -6.69
CA SER A 3 45.69 41.26 -7.93
C SER A 3 44.63 40.25 -8.34
N LEU A 4 44.11 40.38 -9.57
CA LEU A 4 43.21 39.42 -10.20
C LEU A 4 44.04 38.26 -10.77
N SER A 5 44.08 37.15 -10.03
CA SER A 5 44.59 35.87 -10.54
C SER A 5 43.61 35.28 -11.56
N LEU A 6 44.04 35.27 -12.81
CA LEU A 6 43.43 34.54 -13.93
C LEU A 6 43.31 33.05 -13.60
N PHE A 7 42.10 32.58 -13.31
CA PHE A 7 41.80 31.15 -13.38
C PHE A 7 41.73 30.76 -14.87
N SER A 8 42.88 30.28 -15.36
CA SER A 8 42.97 29.56 -16.62
C SER A 8 42.11 28.29 -16.54
N SER A 9 41.01 28.28 -17.28
CA SER A 9 40.18 27.08 -17.45
C SER A 9 40.97 26.04 -18.24
N ARG A 10 41.61 25.11 -17.53
CA ARG A 10 42.24 23.92 -18.14
C ARG A 10 41.15 23.14 -18.86
N ARG A 11 41.05 23.30 -20.19
CA ARG A 11 40.32 22.38 -21.06
C ARG A 11 40.83 20.96 -20.80
N SER A 12 39.94 20.09 -20.37
CA SER A 12 40.18 18.65 -20.31
C SER A 12 40.64 18.18 -21.68
N ALA A 13 41.70 17.36 -21.74
CA ALA A 13 42.14 16.76 -22.98
C ALA A 13 40.97 16.02 -23.64
N SER A 14 40.64 16.42 -24.87
CA SER A 14 39.68 15.74 -25.73
C SER A 14 40.10 14.27 -25.85
N LYS A 15 39.34 13.37 -25.21
CA LYS A 15 39.48 11.94 -25.45
C LYS A 15 39.01 11.70 -26.88
N GLN A 16 39.92 11.32 -27.76
CA GLN A 16 39.58 10.94 -29.12
C GLN A 16 38.47 9.89 -29.08
N ARG A 17 37.33 10.25 -29.68
CA ARG A 17 36.14 9.43 -29.76
C ARG A 17 36.45 8.22 -30.65
N PRO A 18 36.17 6.98 -30.21
CA PRO A 18 36.37 5.81 -31.08
C PRO A 18 35.43 5.91 -32.28
N ALA A 19 36.00 6.05 -33.47
CA ALA A 19 35.29 6.27 -34.73
C ALA A 19 34.36 5.10 -35.12
N ASN A 20 34.46 3.95 -34.43
CA ASN A 20 33.77 2.70 -34.75
C ASN A 20 32.84 2.18 -33.64
N ALA A 21 32.44 3.00 -32.67
CA ALA A 21 31.49 2.55 -31.66
C ALA A 21 30.09 2.39 -32.28
N GLU A 22 29.66 1.14 -32.47
CA GLU A 22 28.39 0.77 -33.11
C GLU A 22 27.16 1.01 -32.22
N HIS A 23 27.38 0.89 -30.90
CA HIS A 23 26.30 0.89 -29.91
C HIS A 23 26.31 2.14 -29.03
N VAL A 24 25.14 2.43 -28.46
CA VAL A 24 24.96 3.42 -27.40
C VAL A 24 25.84 3.06 -26.18
N PRO A 25 26.51 4.05 -25.54
CA PRO A 25 27.32 3.77 -24.34
C PRO A 25 26.49 3.14 -23.22
N ASP A 26 27.04 2.11 -22.55
CA ASP A 26 26.37 1.40 -21.46
C ASP A 26 26.15 2.25 -20.21
N LYS A 27 26.98 3.27 -20.01
CA LYS A 27 26.87 4.13 -18.83
C LYS A 27 25.73 5.12 -19.08
N PRO A 28 24.62 5.05 -18.31
CA PRO A 28 23.58 6.06 -18.42
C PRO A 28 24.17 7.42 -18.05
N CYS A 29 23.78 8.47 -18.76
CA CYS A 29 24.06 9.82 -18.32
C CYS A 29 23.46 10.06 -16.92
N PRO A 30 24.18 10.81 -16.06
CA PRO A 30 23.94 10.83 -14.63
C PRO A 30 22.74 11.67 -14.16
N ARG A 31 22.08 12.46 -15.01
CA ARG A 31 20.88 13.29 -14.69
C ARG A 31 19.87 13.24 -15.84
N LEU A 32 18.68 13.82 -15.72
CA LEU A 32 17.74 14.11 -16.82
C LEU A 32 17.86 15.57 -17.29
N ASP A 33 18.44 16.46 -16.48
CA ASP A 33 18.57 17.90 -16.78
C ASP A 33 19.96 18.31 -17.32
N PHE A 34 20.88 17.35 -17.50
CA PHE A 34 22.26 17.60 -17.97
C PHE A 34 22.39 18.04 -19.45
N TRP A 35 21.27 18.16 -20.17
CA TRP A 35 21.24 18.48 -21.61
C TRP A 35 21.36 19.98 -21.92
N ILE A 36 21.40 20.83 -20.89
CA ILE A 36 21.86 22.22 -21.02
C ILE A 36 23.39 22.23 -21.09
N SER A 37 23.99 21.46 -22.00
CA SER A 37 25.42 21.61 -22.23
C SER A 37 25.63 22.93 -22.95
N GLY A 38 26.39 23.86 -22.35
CA GLY A 38 26.63 25.18 -22.93
C GLY A 38 27.42 25.14 -24.25
N ALA A 39 28.00 23.98 -24.58
CA ALA A 39 28.89 23.79 -25.73
C ALA A 39 28.40 22.69 -26.69
N ARG A 40 28.73 22.90 -27.98
CA ARG A 40 28.51 21.94 -29.08
C ARG A 40 29.32 20.65 -28.88
N ASP A 41 30.50 20.73 -28.30
CA ASP A 41 31.38 19.56 -28.12
C ASP A 41 30.76 18.55 -27.15
N ASP A 42 30.14 19.04 -26.07
CA ASP A 42 29.41 18.19 -25.12
C ASP A 42 28.21 17.49 -25.77
N LEU A 43 27.50 18.18 -26.67
CA LEU A 43 26.41 17.59 -27.46
C LEU A 43 26.93 16.40 -28.27
N ILE A 44 28.06 16.60 -28.96
CA ILE A 44 28.67 15.61 -29.84
C ILE A 44 29.14 14.39 -29.04
N ASP A 45 29.76 14.60 -27.90
CA ASP A 45 30.40 13.52 -27.15
C ASP A 45 29.41 12.73 -26.29
N ARG A 46 28.41 13.39 -25.69
CA ARG A 46 27.54 12.78 -24.69
C ARG A 46 26.14 12.47 -25.18
N ILE A 47 25.63 13.20 -26.17
CA ILE A 47 24.21 13.16 -26.55
C ILE A 47 24.01 12.50 -27.90
N LEU A 48 24.79 12.92 -28.89
CA LEU A 48 24.71 12.40 -30.24
C LEU A 48 24.79 10.86 -30.32
N PRO A 49 25.63 10.15 -29.53
CA PRO A 49 25.62 8.68 -29.51
C PRO A 49 24.24 8.07 -29.23
N HIS A 50 23.46 8.65 -28.30
CA HIS A 50 22.15 8.13 -27.92
C HIS A 50 21.07 8.41 -28.98
N MET A 51 21.28 9.40 -29.84
CA MET A 51 20.36 9.73 -30.93
C MET A 51 20.66 8.93 -32.21
N THR A 52 21.92 8.59 -32.46
CA THR A 52 22.37 8.08 -33.78
C THR A 52 22.79 6.62 -33.80
N ARG A 53 23.16 6.00 -32.68
CA ARG A 53 23.70 4.63 -32.63
C ARG A 53 22.63 3.59 -32.32
N ALA A 54 22.93 2.32 -32.58
CA ALA A 54 22.03 1.22 -32.23
C ALA A 54 21.99 1.01 -30.71
N TYR A 55 20.80 0.73 -30.18
CA TYR A 55 20.67 0.23 -28.81
C TYR A 55 21.11 -1.23 -28.76
N ARG A 56 21.71 -1.64 -27.65
CA ARG A 56 21.88 -3.08 -27.37
C ARG A 56 20.55 -3.66 -26.91
N GLU A 57 20.39 -4.98 -27.01
CA GLU A 57 19.19 -5.68 -26.56
C GLU A 57 18.84 -5.32 -25.10
N ASN A 58 19.81 -5.40 -24.19
CA ASN A 58 19.67 -5.01 -22.78
C ASN A 58 19.46 -3.51 -22.52
N GLN A 59 19.49 -2.67 -23.57
CA GLN A 59 19.19 -1.24 -23.50
C GLN A 59 17.89 -0.90 -24.25
N SER A 60 17.27 -1.88 -24.91
CA SER A 60 16.01 -1.71 -25.62
C SER A 60 14.89 -1.46 -24.62
N PHE A 61 13.90 -0.68 -25.03
CA PHE A 61 12.72 -0.45 -24.19
C PHE A 61 11.93 -1.75 -23.97
N THR A 62 11.93 -2.62 -24.98
CA THR A 62 11.26 -3.93 -24.95
C THR A 62 11.81 -4.81 -23.82
N THR A 63 13.13 -4.94 -23.71
CA THR A 63 13.75 -5.69 -22.62
C THR A 63 13.45 -5.07 -21.25
N LEU A 64 13.49 -3.74 -21.13
CA LEU A 64 13.12 -3.03 -19.90
C LEU A 64 11.67 -3.32 -19.47
N ARG A 65 10.75 -3.40 -20.44
CA ARG A 65 9.33 -3.71 -20.24
C ARG A 65 9.12 -5.17 -19.81
N GLU A 66 9.88 -6.09 -20.40
CA GLU A 66 9.84 -7.52 -20.06
C GLU A 66 10.42 -7.80 -18.66
N GLU A 67 11.55 -7.16 -18.32
CA GLU A 67 12.18 -7.30 -17.01
C GLU A 67 11.35 -6.67 -15.88
N LYS A 68 10.65 -5.56 -16.18
CA LYS A 68 9.93 -4.75 -15.18
C LYS A 68 8.49 -4.52 -15.62
N ALA A 69 7.64 -5.51 -15.33
CA ALA A 69 6.23 -5.50 -15.71
C ALA A 69 5.41 -4.30 -15.20
N TRP A 70 5.89 -3.55 -14.21
CA TRP A 70 5.26 -2.31 -13.72
C TRP A 70 5.53 -1.09 -14.62
N VAL A 71 6.57 -1.13 -15.47
CA VAL A 71 6.94 0.00 -16.34
C VAL A 71 5.83 0.38 -17.33
N VAL A 72 5.02 -0.61 -17.74
CA VAL A 72 3.88 -0.39 -18.65
C VAL A 72 2.81 0.54 -18.08
N GLU A 73 2.72 0.65 -16.75
CA GLU A 73 1.79 1.59 -16.12
C GLU A 73 2.33 3.02 -16.21
N LEU A 74 3.65 3.22 -16.14
CA LEU A 74 4.28 4.55 -16.20
C LEU A 74 4.52 5.08 -17.61
N VAL A 75 4.63 4.19 -18.60
CA VAL A 75 4.98 4.54 -19.97
C VAL A 75 3.87 4.07 -20.90
N GLN A 76 3.34 5.00 -21.70
CA GLN A 76 2.27 4.74 -22.65
C GLN A 76 2.60 5.27 -24.04
N SER A 77 1.96 4.68 -25.04
CA SER A 77 1.93 5.17 -26.42
C SER A 77 1.32 6.58 -26.46
N GLU A 78 1.81 7.41 -27.36
CA GLU A 78 1.18 8.69 -27.71
C GLU A 78 -0.01 8.47 -28.66
N SER A 79 -0.08 7.31 -29.30
CA SER A 79 -1.19 6.85 -30.12
C SER A 79 -2.15 6.02 -29.27
N GLY A 80 -3.18 6.66 -28.76
CA GLY A 80 -4.24 6.01 -28.01
C GLY A 80 -5.23 7.06 -27.55
N GLU A 81 -6.39 7.02 -28.18
CA GLU A 81 -7.67 7.56 -27.75
C GLU A 81 -7.84 7.44 -26.22
N ASP A 82 -7.48 8.50 -25.49
CA ASP A 82 -8.06 8.85 -24.18
C ASP A 82 -8.74 10.23 -24.32
N ASP A 83 -9.14 10.60 -25.55
CA ASP A 83 -9.83 11.86 -25.89
C ASP A 83 -11.31 11.59 -26.26
N GLU A 84 -11.85 10.39 -26.01
CA GLU A 84 -13.31 10.17 -26.07
C GLU A 84 -13.87 10.17 -24.64
N GLU A 85 -14.38 11.34 -24.27
CA GLU A 85 -15.74 11.52 -23.73
C GLU A 85 -16.19 10.53 -22.64
N ASP A 86 -15.87 10.87 -21.38
CA ASP A 86 -16.89 10.90 -20.32
C ASP A 86 -17.08 12.38 -19.93
N GLU A 87 -17.51 13.20 -20.90
CA GLU A 87 -18.15 14.49 -20.63
C GLU A 87 -19.60 14.23 -20.17
N ASP A 88 -19.80 13.51 -19.06
CA ASP A 88 -21.06 13.43 -18.32
C ASP A 88 -20.85 12.55 -17.06
N ASP A 89 -20.19 13.08 -16.03
CA ASP A 89 -20.57 12.82 -14.62
C ASP A 89 -19.80 13.78 -13.68
N ASP A 90 -20.57 14.77 -13.21
CA ASP A 90 -20.45 15.50 -11.95
C ASP A 90 -19.13 16.20 -11.55
N GLU A 91 -19.25 17.53 -11.41
CA GLU A 91 -18.44 18.38 -10.55
C GLU A 91 -18.14 17.67 -9.20
N ASP A 92 -16.86 17.67 -8.81
CA ASP A 92 -16.29 17.17 -7.54
C ASP A 92 -15.79 15.71 -7.47
N GLY A 93 -15.68 14.98 -8.58
CA GLY A 93 -14.96 13.70 -8.64
C GLY A 93 -13.46 13.87 -8.81
N ASP A 94 -12.65 13.58 -7.79
CA ASP A 94 -11.19 13.38 -7.94
C ASP A 94 -10.94 12.38 -9.08
N PRO A 95 -10.06 12.68 -10.07
CA PRO A 95 -9.85 11.81 -11.22
C PRO A 95 -9.47 10.40 -10.75
N GLU A 96 -10.24 9.41 -11.19
CA GLU A 96 -10.05 8.02 -10.80
C GLU A 96 -8.59 7.63 -11.09
N PRO A 97 -7.82 7.18 -10.08
CA PRO A 97 -6.39 6.97 -10.26
C PRO A 97 -6.17 5.84 -11.26
N GLN A 98 -5.69 6.20 -12.46
CA GLN A 98 -5.13 5.26 -13.44
C GLN A 98 -4.35 4.19 -12.67
N SER A 99 -4.78 2.92 -12.70
CA SER A 99 -4.37 1.96 -11.67
C SER A 99 -2.85 1.73 -11.72
N LEU A 100 -2.10 2.40 -10.83
CA LEU A 100 -0.66 2.24 -10.66
C LEU A 100 -0.37 1.08 -9.69
N ALA A 101 -1.18 0.03 -9.74
CA ALA A 101 -1.19 -1.05 -8.77
C ALA A 101 0.10 -1.87 -8.82
N ARG A 102 0.63 -2.16 -10.01
CA ARG A 102 1.91 -2.88 -10.14
C ARG A 102 3.08 -2.00 -9.71
N CYS A 103 3.04 -0.71 -10.00
CA CYS A 103 4.04 0.25 -9.52
C CYS A 103 4.06 0.31 -8.00
N LYS A 104 2.88 0.42 -7.38
CA LYS A 104 2.73 0.38 -5.93
C LYS A 104 3.30 -0.93 -5.39
N ALA A 105 2.82 -2.07 -5.86
CA ALA A 105 3.28 -3.40 -5.44
C ALA A 105 4.82 -3.58 -5.56
N ALA A 106 5.41 -3.14 -6.67
CA ALA A 106 6.86 -3.17 -6.87
C ALA A 106 7.61 -2.32 -5.84
N PHE A 107 7.10 -1.13 -5.53
CA PHE A 107 7.63 -0.29 -4.46
C PHE A 107 7.53 -0.98 -3.09
N GLU A 108 6.41 -1.63 -2.78
CA GLU A 108 6.24 -2.28 -1.47
C GLU A 108 7.20 -3.46 -1.28
N ASN A 109 7.47 -4.20 -2.36
CA ASN A 109 8.36 -5.36 -2.34
C ASN A 109 9.84 -4.97 -2.22
N SER A 110 10.26 -3.92 -2.92
CA SER A 110 11.68 -3.51 -2.95
C SER A 110 11.81 -2.00 -3.18
N PRO A 111 11.58 -1.17 -2.15
CA PRO A 111 11.47 0.28 -2.29
C PRO A 111 12.72 0.93 -2.88
N GLN A 112 13.90 0.57 -2.40
CA GLN A 112 15.16 1.13 -2.88
C GLN A 112 15.42 0.77 -4.35
N THR A 113 15.28 -0.50 -4.70
CA THR A 113 15.46 -0.99 -6.07
C THR A 113 14.46 -0.33 -7.01
N MET A 114 13.20 -0.20 -6.59
CA MET A 114 12.17 0.48 -7.37
C MET A 114 12.51 1.96 -7.63
N VAL A 115 13.00 2.69 -6.62
CA VAL A 115 13.41 4.10 -6.79
C VAL A 115 14.58 4.21 -7.77
N ASP A 116 15.59 3.35 -7.66
CA ASP A 116 16.73 3.34 -8.57
C ASP A 116 16.32 2.99 -10.01
N ASP A 117 15.41 2.03 -10.14
CA ASP A 117 14.83 1.63 -11.42
C ASP A 117 13.95 2.71 -12.02
N LEU A 118 13.17 3.43 -11.21
CA LEU A 118 12.33 4.53 -11.66
C LEU A 118 13.15 5.62 -12.34
N VAL A 119 14.29 6.00 -11.74
CA VAL A 119 15.24 6.95 -12.33
C VAL A 119 15.77 6.43 -13.67
N LEU A 120 16.13 5.15 -13.74
CA LEU A 120 16.63 4.53 -14.97
C LEU A 120 15.56 4.50 -16.07
N VAL A 121 14.35 4.08 -15.74
CA VAL A 121 13.19 3.99 -16.64
C VAL A 121 12.86 5.36 -17.20
N SER A 122 12.72 6.39 -16.36
CA SER A 122 12.42 7.75 -16.80
C SER A 122 13.50 8.33 -17.72
N ARG A 123 14.78 8.04 -17.42
CA ARG A 123 15.91 8.44 -18.28
C ARG A 123 15.89 7.75 -19.63
N SER A 124 15.62 6.45 -19.64
CA SER A 124 15.49 5.68 -20.87
C SER A 124 14.31 6.18 -21.69
N TRP A 125 13.14 6.35 -21.08
CA TRP A 125 11.93 6.85 -21.75
C TRP A 125 12.14 8.22 -22.40
N PHE A 126 12.73 9.17 -21.67
CA PHE A 126 13.06 10.47 -22.26
C PHE A 126 13.99 10.35 -23.48
N ARG A 127 14.98 9.46 -23.44
CA ARG A 127 15.88 9.23 -24.58
C ARG A 127 15.15 8.63 -25.78
N PHE A 128 14.22 7.71 -25.54
CA PHE A 128 13.38 7.15 -26.60
C PHE A 128 12.56 8.25 -27.28
N LEU A 129 11.84 9.06 -26.50
CA LEU A 129 11.08 10.20 -27.02
C LEU A 129 11.96 11.24 -27.73
N LEU A 130 13.14 11.53 -27.20
CA LEU A 130 14.09 12.48 -27.80
C LEU A 130 14.59 11.97 -29.16
N ARG A 131 15.00 10.70 -29.22
CA ARG A 131 15.44 10.06 -30.47
C ARG A 131 14.30 10.01 -31.48
N HIS A 132 13.08 9.67 -31.04
CA HIS A 132 11.90 9.66 -31.87
C HIS A 132 11.63 11.04 -32.49
N THR A 133 11.59 12.08 -31.65
CA THR A 133 11.38 13.48 -32.07
C THR A 133 12.48 13.93 -33.04
N PHE A 134 13.73 13.56 -32.75
CA PHE A 134 14.86 13.82 -33.64
C PHE A 134 14.69 13.14 -35.00
N ARG A 135 14.28 11.88 -35.03
CA ARG A 135 14.07 11.11 -36.27
C ARG A 135 12.90 11.66 -37.08
N ALA A 136 11.78 11.97 -36.45
CA ALA A 136 10.62 12.58 -37.10
C ALA A 136 11.00 13.87 -37.84
N ARG A 137 11.85 14.69 -37.23
CA ARG A 137 12.30 15.96 -37.82
C ARG A 137 13.26 15.83 -39.01
N TYR A 138 13.99 14.71 -39.10
CA TYR A 138 15.03 14.50 -40.12
C TYR A 138 14.75 13.35 -41.10
N SER A 139 13.68 12.60 -40.88
CA SER A 139 13.09 11.69 -41.86
C SER A 139 12.65 12.49 -43.08
N LYS A 140 12.98 12.01 -44.29
CA LYS A 140 12.55 12.61 -45.56
C LYS A 140 11.10 12.23 -45.94
N ALA A 141 10.40 11.46 -45.11
CA ALA A 141 9.02 11.05 -45.38
C ALA A 141 8.07 12.24 -45.19
N THR A 142 7.15 12.38 -46.12
CA THR A 142 6.26 13.52 -46.36
C THR A 142 5.18 13.79 -45.30
N ASP A 143 5.16 13.07 -44.18
CA ASP A 143 4.25 13.34 -43.07
C ASP A 143 4.93 14.23 -42.02
N ARG A 144 4.73 15.54 -42.19
CA ARG A 144 5.13 16.58 -41.24
C ARG A 144 4.24 16.63 -40.00
N ASP A 145 3.13 15.90 -39.98
CA ASP A 145 2.33 15.73 -38.79
C ASP A 145 3.02 14.69 -37.90
N SER A 146 3.79 15.23 -36.96
CA SER A 146 4.30 14.60 -35.73
C SER A 146 3.66 13.22 -35.47
N ALA A 147 4.24 12.17 -36.05
CA ALA A 147 3.81 10.80 -35.79
C ALA A 147 3.78 10.61 -34.27
N ARG A 148 2.63 10.20 -33.76
CA ARG A 148 2.49 9.81 -32.34
C ARG A 148 3.36 8.56 -32.16
N LEU A 149 4.20 8.51 -31.13
CA LEU A 149 5.00 7.32 -30.83
C LEU A 149 4.06 6.21 -30.34
N ALA A 150 3.92 5.14 -31.12
CA ALA A 150 3.35 3.89 -30.63
C ALA A 150 4.46 3.07 -29.93
N LEU A 151 4.16 2.48 -28.77
CA LEU A 151 5.12 1.60 -28.08
C LEU A 151 5.43 0.34 -28.90
N GLU A 152 4.51 -0.06 -29.77
CA GLU A 152 4.66 -1.16 -30.73
C GLU A 152 5.74 -0.87 -31.78
N ASP A 153 6.02 0.41 -32.05
CA ASP A 153 7.06 0.86 -32.99
C ASP A 153 8.45 0.90 -32.35
N LEU A 154 8.56 0.63 -31.03
CA LEU A 154 9.83 0.53 -30.33
C LEU A 154 10.48 -0.82 -30.61
N GLY A 155 11.20 -0.89 -31.74
CA GLY A 155 11.99 -2.02 -32.19
C GLY A 155 12.34 -1.89 -33.68
N GLY A 156 13.20 -2.77 -34.20
CA GLY A 156 13.52 -2.83 -35.63
C GLY A 156 14.14 -1.54 -36.20
N ASP A 157 13.45 -0.88 -37.14
CA ASP A 157 13.96 0.32 -37.82
C ASP A 157 14.13 1.53 -36.88
N PHE A 158 13.43 1.57 -35.74
CA PHE A 158 13.62 2.60 -34.71
C PHE A 158 15.01 2.50 -34.05
N ASP A 159 15.59 1.30 -33.97
CA ASP A 159 16.92 1.11 -33.40
C ASP A 159 18.04 1.29 -34.42
N SER A 160 17.69 1.33 -35.71
CA SER A 160 18.65 1.48 -36.81
C SER A 160 19.47 2.78 -36.70
N ARG A 161 20.70 2.74 -37.24
CA ARG A 161 21.67 3.83 -37.15
C ARG A 161 21.27 5.06 -37.99
N ILE A 162 21.49 6.25 -37.46
CA ILE A 162 21.42 7.52 -38.22
C ILE A 162 22.82 7.91 -38.70
N ASP A 163 22.95 8.45 -39.92
CA ASP A 163 24.24 8.92 -40.43
C ASP A 163 24.76 10.13 -39.64
N GLU A 164 25.54 9.83 -38.62
CA GLU A 164 26.15 10.80 -37.73
C GLU A 164 27.07 11.79 -38.46
N LYS A 165 27.74 11.36 -39.54
CA LYS A 165 28.68 12.22 -40.29
C LYS A 165 27.93 13.36 -40.98
N SER A 166 26.73 13.13 -41.50
CA SER A 166 25.89 14.19 -42.08
C SER A 166 25.48 15.22 -41.04
N LEU A 167 25.17 14.78 -39.82
CA LEU A 167 24.73 15.64 -38.72
C LEU A 167 25.86 16.52 -38.19
N LEU A 168 27.07 15.96 -38.04
CA LEU A 168 28.25 16.71 -37.55
C LEU A 168 28.62 17.89 -38.46
N LYS A 169 28.36 17.78 -39.77
CA LYS A 169 28.60 18.85 -40.76
C LYS A 169 27.61 20.01 -40.65
N ARG A 170 26.48 19.86 -39.94
CA ARG A 170 25.47 20.92 -39.85
C ARG A 170 25.88 22.01 -38.86
N PRO A 171 25.95 23.29 -39.28
CA PRO A 171 26.27 24.39 -38.37
C PRO A 171 25.16 24.59 -37.32
N THR A 172 23.91 24.26 -37.65
CA THR A 172 22.73 24.43 -36.78
C THR A 172 22.49 23.29 -35.80
N LEU A 173 23.26 22.19 -35.83
CA LEU A 173 23.01 20.96 -35.04
C LEU A 173 22.69 21.25 -33.56
N TYR A 174 23.43 22.16 -32.93
CA TYR A 174 23.23 22.50 -31.53
C TYR A 174 21.94 23.29 -31.27
N LYS A 175 21.56 24.17 -32.20
CA LYS A 175 20.27 24.89 -32.14
C LYS A 175 19.13 23.91 -32.36
N ASP A 176 19.21 23.10 -33.42
CA ASP A 176 18.19 22.10 -33.76
C ASP A 176 17.97 21.14 -32.59
N TYR A 177 19.05 20.70 -31.94
CA TYR A 177 18.97 19.89 -30.72
C TYR A 177 18.17 20.57 -29.59
N LYS A 178 18.43 21.84 -29.30
CA LYS A 178 17.69 22.57 -28.25
C LYS A 178 16.21 22.66 -28.56
N ASP A 179 15.87 22.87 -29.83
CA ASP A 179 14.48 22.95 -30.27
C ASP A 179 13.80 21.58 -30.13
N ILE A 180 14.46 20.49 -30.56
CA ILE A 180 13.99 19.11 -30.39
C ILE A 180 13.84 18.73 -28.92
N TYR A 181 14.76 19.15 -28.06
CA TYR A 181 14.69 18.88 -26.62
C TYR A 181 13.47 19.55 -25.97
N LYS A 182 13.19 20.81 -26.33
CA LYS A 182 11.99 21.53 -25.87
C LYS A 182 10.74 20.85 -26.37
N GLU A 183 10.72 20.48 -27.65
CA GLU A 183 9.61 19.76 -28.28
C GLU A 183 9.35 18.42 -27.58
N THR A 184 10.40 17.65 -27.28
CA THR A 184 10.31 16.38 -26.53
C THR A 184 9.68 16.58 -25.16
N LYS A 185 10.06 17.64 -24.43
CA LYS A 185 9.47 17.96 -23.12
C LYS A 185 8.00 18.35 -23.18
N SER A 186 7.51 18.82 -24.33
CA SER A 186 6.10 19.15 -24.54
C SER A 186 5.27 18.00 -25.11
N ARG A 187 5.88 16.84 -25.40
CA ARG A 187 5.12 15.69 -25.93
C ARG A 187 4.26 15.04 -24.85
N SER A 188 3.08 14.56 -25.27
CA SER A 188 2.13 13.89 -24.38
C SER A 188 2.73 12.67 -23.68
N GLY A 189 3.57 11.89 -24.36
CA GLY A 189 4.24 10.74 -23.76
C GLY A 189 5.18 11.12 -22.60
N TRP A 190 5.78 12.31 -22.64
CA TRP A 190 6.61 12.81 -21.55
C TRP A 190 5.78 13.42 -20.41
N THR A 191 4.78 14.24 -20.74
CA THR A 191 3.94 14.89 -19.74
C THR A 191 3.12 13.86 -18.95
N LYS A 192 2.44 12.92 -19.63
CA LYS A 192 1.71 11.81 -18.99
C LYS A 192 2.63 11.00 -18.09
N HIS A 193 3.86 10.69 -18.54
CA HIS A 193 4.84 9.99 -17.71
C HIS A 193 5.21 10.78 -16.44
N CYS A 194 5.47 12.09 -16.57
CA CYS A 194 5.78 12.93 -15.41
C CYS A 194 4.63 12.94 -14.40
N ASP A 195 3.39 13.05 -14.87
CA ASP A 195 2.21 13.10 -14.00
C ASP A 195 1.98 11.75 -13.30
N ARG A 196 2.19 10.62 -13.99
CA ARG A 196 2.14 9.31 -13.35
C ARG A 196 3.19 9.09 -12.29
N VAL A 197 4.42 9.58 -12.49
CA VAL A 197 5.44 9.53 -11.45
C VAL A 197 5.01 10.35 -10.24
N LYS A 198 4.40 11.52 -10.42
CA LYS A 198 3.84 12.30 -9.31
C LYS A 198 2.71 11.55 -8.60
N SER A 199 1.78 10.95 -9.35
CA SER A 199 0.71 10.14 -8.77
C SER A 199 1.26 8.96 -7.98
N LEU A 200 2.29 8.28 -8.49
CA LEU A 200 3.01 7.24 -7.74
C LEU A 200 3.61 7.79 -6.45
N CYS A 201 4.30 8.93 -6.50
CA CYS A 201 4.85 9.59 -5.33
C CYS A 201 3.78 9.90 -4.28
N LEU A 202 2.62 10.42 -4.70
CA LEU A 202 1.49 10.68 -3.79
C LEU A 202 0.97 9.40 -3.14
N MET A 203 0.78 8.34 -3.92
CA MET A 203 0.30 7.04 -3.42
C MET A 203 1.25 6.40 -2.39
N ILE A 204 2.56 6.64 -2.51
CA ILE A 204 3.56 6.14 -1.56
C ILE A 204 3.81 7.13 -0.42
N GLY A 205 3.01 8.20 -0.30
CA GLY A 205 3.09 9.16 0.80
C GLY A 205 4.12 10.29 0.63
N LEU A 206 4.70 10.46 -0.56
CA LEU A 206 5.57 11.61 -0.84
C LEU A 206 4.76 12.78 -1.38
N GLN A 207 4.71 13.86 -0.61
CA GLN A 207 4.27 15.17 -1.09
C GLN A 207 5.46 15.95 -1.65
N THR A 208 5.39 16.35 -2.92
CA THR A 208 6.40 17.21 -3.56
C THR A 208 5.72 18.34 -4.32
N SER A 209 6.27 19.55 -4.20
CA SER A 209 5.85 20.72 -4.97
C SER A 209 6.65 20.89 -6.27
N SER A 210 7.64 20.02 -6.51
CA SER A 210 8.47 20.09 -7.70
C SER A 210 7.71 19.63 -8.93
N THR A 211 7.82 20.40 -10.01
CA THR A 211 7.37 20.00 -11.34
C THR A 211 8.47 19.31 -12.15
N LYS A 212 9.70 19.26 -11.63
CA LYS A 212 10.86 18.65 -12.29
C LYS A 212 11.11 17.25 -11.74
N LEU A 213 11.10 16.24 -12.62
CA LEU A 213 11.29 14.83 -12.24
C LEU A 213 12.59 14.56 -11.46
N GLU A 214 13.72 15.18 -11.80
CA GLU A 214 14.95 14.95 -11.03
C GLU A 214 14.85 15.44 -9.59
N ALA A 215 14.22 16.59 -9.37
CA ALA A 215 13.98 17.07 -8.02
C ALA A 215 12.96 16.18 -7.29
N ILE A 216 11.97 15.62 -8.00
CA ILE A 216 11.05 14.61 -7.43
C ILE A 216 11.83 13.36 -7.01
N PHE A 217 12.77 12.87 -7.83
CA PHE A 217 13.59 11.71 -7.48
C PHE A 217 14.56 11.99 -6.33
N GLU A 218 15.18 13.16 -6.31
CA GLU A 218 16.03 13.60 -5.19
C GLU A 218 15.21 13.69 -3.89
N ASP A 219 13.99 14.25 -3.94
CA ASP A 219 13.06 14.28 -2.81
C ASP A 219 12.65 12.87 -2.38
N LEU A 220 12.34 11.98 -3.33
CA LEU A 220 11.96 10.60 -3.06
C LEU A 220 13.09 9.83 -2.38
N GLN A 221 14.32 9.90 -2.92
CA GLN A 221 15.49 9.25 -2.33
C GLN A 221 15.79 9.78 -0.92
N ARG A 222 15.68 11.09 -0.72
CA ARG A 222 15.94 11.71 0.59
C ARG A 222 14.89 11.31 1.63
N ASN A 223 13.61 11.24 1.23
CA ASN A 223 12.50 10.97 2.14
C ASN A 223 12.14 9.48 2.24
N LEU A 224 12.77 8.60 1.45
CA LEU A 224 12.48 7.17 1.46
C LEU A 224 12.53 6.54 2.86
N PRO A 225 13.53 6.83 3.74
CA PRO A 225 13.54 6.28 5.09
C PRO A 225 12.32 6.70 5.92
N GLN A 226 11.87 7.95 5.79
CA GLN A 226 10.70 8.47 6.50
C GLN A 226 9.42 7.80 5.99
N ILE A 227 9.26 7.68 4.67
CA ILE A 227 8.12 6.99 4.04
C ILE A 227 7.99 5.55 4.57
N LEU A 228 9.10 4.83 4.64
CA LEU A 228 9.11 3.46 5.16
C LEU A 228 8.78 3.40 6.65
N HIS A 229 9.27 4.36 7.43
CA HIS A 229 8.96 4.46 8.86
C HIS A 229 7.47 4.74 9.11
N ASP A 230 6.89 5.72 8.41
CA ASP A 230 5.49 6.10 8.55
C ASP A 230 4.56 4.93 8.19
N ARG A 231 4.91 4.21 7.11
CA ARG A 231 4.18 3.01 6.69
C ARG A 231 4.26 1.88 7.73
N MET A 232 5.44 1.64 8.31
CA MET A 232 5.58 0.66 9.39
C MET A 232 4.74 1.04 10.61
N ALA A 233 4.74 2.32 10.99
CA ALA A 233 3.95 2.81 12.10
C ALA A 233 2.43 2.68 11.82
N GLU A 234 1.99 2.91 10.59
CA GLU A 234 0.61 2.69 10.16
C GLU A 234 0.21 1.22 10.23
N MET A 235 1.03 0.31 9.68
CA MET A 235 0.77 -1.13 9.79
C MET A 235 0.72 -1.59 11.25
N GLN A 236 1.58 -1.06 12.10
CA GLN A 236 1.58 -1.38 13.53
C GLN A 236 0.29 -0.88 14.21
N ARG A 237 -0.16 0.33 13.90
CA ARG A 237 -1.46 0.85 14.40
C ARG A 237 -2.63 0.00 13.95
N MET A 238 -2.66 -0.40 12.68
CA MET A 238 -3.70 -1.31 12.16
C MET A 238 -3.66 -2.67 12.86
N ALA A 239 -2.46 -3.23 13.07
CA ALA A 239 -2.30 -4.51 13.77
C ALA A 239 -2.80 -4.43 15.22
N THR A 240 -2.48 -3.36 15.95
CA THR A 240 -3.02 -3.13 17.30
C THR A 240 -4.53 -2.97 17.28
N SER A 241 -5.08 -2.17 16.35
CA SER A 241 -6.54 -2.00 16.22
C SER A 241 -7.25 -3.33 15.95
N LEU A 242 -6.71 -4.18 15.08
CA LEU A 242 -7.27 -5.51 14.81
C LEU A 242 -7.17 -6.43 16.03
N GLN A 243 -6.08 -6.34 16.78
CA GLN A 243 -5.92 -7.09 18.03
C GLN A 243 -6.95 -6.66 19.07
N ASP A 244 -7.16 -5.36 19.25
CA ASP A 244 -8.16 -4.81 20.17
C ASP A 244 -9.58 -5.24 19.76
N GLU A 245 -9.91 -5.19 18.47
CA GLU A 245 -11.19 -5.67 17.94
C GLU A 245 -11.40 -7.16 18.19
N LEU A 246 -10.35 -7.98 18.01
CA LEU A 246 -10.39 -9.41 18.31
C LEU A 246 -10.62 -9.67 19.81
N GLU A 247 -10.02 -8.89 20.69
CA GLU A 247 -10.21 -9.03 22.14
C GLU A 247 -11.63 -8.65 22.58
N VAL A 248 -12.20 -7.57 22.02
CA VAL A 248 -13.60 -7.21 22.25
C VAL A 248 -14.54 -8.32 21.77
N HIS A 249 -14.30 -8.87 20.57
CA HIS A 249 -15.12 -9.96 20.04
C HIS A 249 -15.02 -11.23 20.90
N ARG A 250 -13.82 -11.58 21.36
CA ARG A 250 -13.57 -12.71 22.28
C ARG A 250 -14.35 -12.59 23.57
N LEU A 251 -14.36 -11.39 24.14
CA LEU A 251 -15.11 -11.13 25.37
C LEU A 251 -16.60 -11.30 25.12
N ASP A 252 -17.15 -10.69 24.06
CA ASP A 252 -18.59 -10.79 23.72
C ASP A 252 -19.04 -12.25 23.51
N GLU A 253 -18.26 -13.07 22.81
CA GLU A 253 -18.53 -14.51 22.67
C GLU A 253 -18.55 -15.23 24.02
N SER A 254 -17.63 -14.89 24.92
CA SER A 254 -17.55 -15.46 26.27
C SER A 254 -18.78 -15.09 27.11
N LEU A 255 -19.25 -13.84 27.00
CA LEU A 255 -20.48 -13.40 27.70
C LEU A 255 -21.72 -14.14 27.17
N LYS A 256 -21.85 -14.28 25.84
CA LYS A 256 -22.95 -14.99 25.20
C LYS A 256 -22.96 -16.47 25.59
N ALA A 257 -21.80 -17.14 25.52
CA ALA A 257 -21.65 -18.53 25.89
C ALA A 257 -21.94 -18.76 27.38
N CYS A 258 -21.47 -17.88 28.26
CA CYS A 258 -21.76 -17.95 29.69
C CYS A 258 -23.25 -17.84 29.94
N ARG A 259 -23.92 -16.86 29.31
CA ARG A 259 -25.37 -16.69 29.43
C ARG A 259 -26.12 -17.92 28.92
N GLU A 260 -25.76 -18.45 27.76
CA GLU A 260 -26.40 -19.64 27.19
C GLU A 260 -26.23 -20.86 28.12
N LEU A 261 -25.02 -21.07 28.64
CA LEU A 261 -24.76 -22.15 29.58
C LEU A 261 -25.62 -22.00 30.85
N MET A 262 -25.74 -20.78 31.39
CA MET A 262 -26.61 -20.50 32.54
C MET A 262 -28.08 -20.85 32.25
N GLU A 263 -28.58 -20.56 31.05
CA GLU A 263 -29.94 -20.92 30.64
C GLU A 263 -30.14 -22.44 30.55
N LYS A 264 -29.14 -23.18 30.05
CA LYS A 264 -29.19 -24.64 29.82
C LYS A 264 -28.95 -25.49 31.08
N LEU A 265 -28.28 -24.93 32.09
CA LEU A 265 -28.09 -25.58 33.39
C LEU A 265 -29.38 -25.62 34.22
N LEU A 266 -30.32 -24.72 33.93
CA LEU A 266 -31.61 -24.69 34.62
C LEU A 266 -32.49 -25.88 34.17
N PRO A 267 -33.26 -26.49 35.07
CA PRO A 267 -34.13 -27.62 34.71
C PRO A 267 -35.22 -27.22 33.68
N ASP A 268 -35.69 -28.14 32.85
CA ASP A 268 -36.81 -27.87 31.93
C ASP A 268 -38.14 -27.97 32.67
N ASP A 269 -38.59 -26.86 33.26
CA ASP A 269 -39.91 -26.80 33.89
C ASP A 269 -40.98 -26.52 32.82
N ALA A 270 -41.17 -27.43 31.87
CA ALA A 270 -42.23 -27.37 30.85
C ALA A 270 -43.65 -27.61 31.44
N LYS A 271 -43.93 -27.13 32.66
CA LYS A 271 -45.21 -27.30 33.36
C LYS A 271 -45.84 -26.00 33.85
N GLY A 272 -45.54 -24.87 33.21
CA GLY A 272 -46.32 -23.63 33.35
C GLY A 272 -47.27 -23.44 32.17
N LYS A 273 -48.46 -24.06 32.20
CA LYS A 273 -49.54 -23.67 31.28
C LYS A 273 -49.98 -22.25 31.63
N GLY A 274 -49.81 -21.32 30.68
CA GLY A 274 -50.58 -20.08 30.64
C GLY A 274 -49.98 -18.89 31.39
N ALA A 275 -48.97 -18.24 30.79
CA ALA A 275 -48.86 -16.79 30.69
C ALA A 275 -47.63 -16.47 29.84
N TYR A 276 -47.80 -15.72 28.76
CA TYR A 276 -46.67 -15.15 28.04
C TYR A 276 -46.02 -14.09 28.95
N ARG A 277 -45.02 -14.50 29.74
CA ARG A 277 -44.14 -13.60 30.48
C ARG A 277 -42.86 -13.37 29.66
N PRO A 278 -42.20 -12.21 29.75
CA PRO A 278 -40.93 -11.99 29.07
C PRO A 278 -39.93 -13.04 29.56
N ARG A 279 -39.56 -13.99 28.68
CA ARG A 279 -38.78 -15.20 29.02
C ARG A 279 -37.51 -14.90 29.84
N GLY A 280 -36.91 -13.71 29.67
CA GLY A 280 -35.69 -13.32 30.38
C GLY A 280 -35.82 -13.14 31.90
N GLN A 281 -36.96 -12.71 32.44
CA GLN A 281 -37.09 -12.46 33.89
C GLN A 281 -37.17 -13.77 34.70
N GLU A 282 -37.71 -14.84 34.12
CA GLU A 282 -37.79 -16.15 34.76
C GLU A 282 -36.41 -16.80 34.86
N TYR A 283 -35.59 -16.72 33.81
CA TYR A 283 -34.21 -17.22 33.85
C TYR A 283 -33.36 -16.55 34.93
N GLY A 284 -33.43 -15.21 35.06
CA GLY A 284 -32.67 -14.48 36.08
C GLY A 284 -33.07 -14.82 37.51
N ARG A 285 -34.36 -15.11 37.76
CA ARG A 285 -34.81 -15.57 39.09
C ARG A 285 -34.32 -17.00 39.37
N ARG A 286 -34.50 -17.92 38.42
CA ARG A 286 -34.13 -19.34 38.58
C ARG A 286 -32.62 -19.51 38.71
N TRP A 287 -31.85 -18.72 37.96
CA TRP A 287 -30.40 -18.63 38.13
C TRP A 287 -30.00 -18.20 39.54
N ARG A 288 -30.62 -17.13 40.09
CA ARG A 288 -30.35 -16.69 41.47
C ARG A 288 -30.57 -17.80 42.50
N GLU A 289 -31.66 -18.54 42.35
CA GLU A 289 -32.02 -19.66 43.24
C GLU A 289 -31.00 -20.81 43.12
N LEU A 290 -30.67 -21.22 41.88
CA LEU A 290 -29.65 -22.24 41.61
C LEU A 290 -28.27 -21.83 42.16
N TYR A 291 -27.81 -20.62 41.81
CA TYR A 291 -26.51 -20.10 42.22
C TYR A 291 -26.39 -20.02 43.75
N ALA A 292 -27.43 -19.53 44.45
CA ALA A 292 -27.43 -19.47 45.91
C ALA A 292 -27.32 -20.86 46.54
N LYS A 293 -28.06 -21.84 46.01
CA LYS A 293 -28.02 -23.23 46.48
C LYS A 293 -26.63 -23.83 46.28
N GLU A 294 -26.08 -23.75 45.07
CA GLU A 294 -24.77 -24.32 44.77
C GLU A 294 -23.63 -23.57 45.47
N TRP A 295 -23.78 -22.26 45.73
CA TRP A 295 -22.84 -21.50 46.55
C TRP A 295 -22.77 -22.04 47.98
N GLN A 296 -23.91 -22.24 48.64
CA GLN A 296 -23.96 -22.79 50.00
C GLN A 296 -23.45 -24.23 50.05
N ARG A 297 -23.82 -25.06 49.06
CA ARG A 297 -23.28 -26.41 48.91
C ARG A 297 -21.77 -26.38 48.76
N CYS A 298 -21.24 -25.52 47.90
CA CYS A 298 -19.82 -25.43 47.65
C CYS A 298 -19.04 -24.92 48.88
N LYS A 299 -19.62 -23.99 49.66
CA LYS A 299 -19.06 -23.53 50.94
C LYS A 299 -18.98 -24.65 51.99
N ARG A 300 -19.97 -25.55 52.02
CA ARG A 300 -20.05 -26.67 52.97
C ARG A 300 -19.23 -27.89 52.57
N GLU A 301 -19.37 -28.33 51.32
CA GLU A 301 -18.87 -29.63 50.83
C GLU A 301 -17.56 -29.52 50.06
N ARG A 302 -17.24 -28.33 49.54
CA ARG A 302 -16.06 -28.06 48.71
C ARG A 302 -15.82 -29.12 47.60
N PRO A 303 -16.82 -29.39 46.75
CA PRO A 303 -16.72 -30.38 45.69
C PRO A 303 -15.58 -30.02 44.72
N ARG A 304 -14.68 -30.98 44.46
CA ARG A 304 -13.56 -30.81 43.52
C ARG A 304 -14.08 -30.57 42.10
N GLY A 305 -13.47 -29.62 41.39
CA GLY A 305 -13.84 -29.29 40.02
C GLY A 305 -15.10 -28.41 39.88
N HIS A 306 -15.73 -28.04 41.00
CA HIS A 306 -16.92 -27.18 40.95
C HIS A 306 -16.55 -25.74 40.55
N PRO A 307 -17.29 -25.13 39.61
CA PRO A 307 -17.08 -23.75 39.11
C PRO A 307 -16.89 -22.71 40.23
N LEU A 308 -17.72 -22.80 41.27
CA LEU A 308 -17.72 -21.82 42.36
C LEU A 308 -16.62 -22.02 43.41
N LEU A 309 -15.86 -23.12 43.37
CA LEU A 309 -14.94 -23.49 44.45
C LEU A 309 -13.85 -22.44 44.69
N LYS A 310 -13.39 -21.76 43.64
CA LYS A 310 -12.39 -20.68 43.73
C LYS A 310 -13.00 -19.34 44.14
N LEU A 311 -14.32 -19.19 44.04
CA LEU A 311 -15.04 -17.94 44.29
C LEU A 311 -15.61 -17.85 45.71
N VAL A 312 -16.00 -18.98 46.32
CA VAL A 312 -16.75 -19.04 47.59
C VAL A 312 -16.05 -18.44 48.82
N ASN A 313 -14.75 -18.13 48.72
CA ASN A 313 -14.00 -17.45 49.78
C ASN A 313 -14.04 -15.92 49.66
N ASP A 314 -14.56 -15.39 48.55
CA ASP A 314 -14.71 -13.96 48.30
C ASP A 314 -16.20 -13.60 48.28
N ASP A 315 -16.67 -13.00 49.36
CA ASP A 315 -18.09 -12.65 49.52
C ASP A 315 -18.56 -11.60 48.49
N THR A 316 -17.65 -10.87 47.82
CA THR A 316 -18.02 -9.94 46.73
C THR A 316 -18.53 -10.66 45.48
N CYS A 317 -18.08 -11.90 45.25
CA CYS A 317 -18.53 -12.72 44.11
C CYS A 317 -19.97 -13.19 44.26
N PHE A 318 -20.48 -13.31 45.49
CA PHE A 318 -21.83 -13.81 45.74
C PHE A 318 -22.93 -12.93 45.13
N PRO A 319 -23.03 -11.62 45.46
CA PRO A 319 -24.04 -10.75 44.87
C PRO A 319 -23.85 -10.57 43.36
N VAL A 320 -22.60 -10.58 42.88
CA VAL A 320 -22.28 -10.53 41.44
C VAL A 320 -22.82 -11.77 40.74
N GLY A 321 -22.50 -12.96 41.23
CA GLY A 321 -22.93 -14.22 40.63
C GLY A 321 -24.45 -14.43 40.67
N GLN A 322 -25.12 -13.97 41.73
CA GLN A 322 -26.58 -13.95 41.78
C GLN A 322 -27.17 -13.07 40.67
N ASN A 323 -26.66 -11.85 40.49
CA ASN A 323 -27.22 -10.90 39.52
C ASN A 323 -26.65 -11.06 38.10
N LEU A 324 -25.68 -11.94 37.91
CA LEU A 324 -24.92 -12.09 36.67
C LEU A 324 -25.80 -12.23 35.44
N TYR A 325 -26.87 -13.02 35.51
CA TYR A 325 -27.77 -13.21 34.36
C TYR A 325 -28.37 -11.90 33.87
N GLY A 326 -28.80 -11.04 34.80
CA GLY A 326 -29.33 -9.71 34.50
C GLY A 326 -28.26 -8.84 33.86
N THR A 327 -27.07 -8.79 34.47
CA THR A 327 -25.92 -8.03 33.97
C THR A 327 -25.51 -8.46 32.55
N LEU A 328 -25.40 -9.76 32.28
CA LEU A 328 -25.06 -10.28 30.96
C LEU A 328 -26.19 -10.02 29.95
N SER A 329 -27.43 -10.25 30.35
CA SER A 329 -28.58 -10.02 29.47
C SER A 329 -28.69 -8.55 29.08
N GLU A 330 -28.61 -7.62 30.03
CA GLU A 330 -28.63 -6.18 29.75
C GLU A 330 -27.49 -5.79 28.80
N ARG A 331 -26.28 -6.26 29.09
CA ARG A 331 -25.09 -5.93 28.30
C ARG A 331 -25.14 -6.49 26.88
N ILE A 332 -25.63 -7.72 26.69
CA ILE A 332 -25.78 -8.34 25.37
C ILE A 332 -26.87 -7.63 24.55
N HIS A 333 -28.00 -7.24 25.15
CA HIS A 333 -29.08 -6.55 24.44
C HIS A 333 -28.74 -5.09 24.14
N ASN A 334 -27.95 -4.44 25.00
CA ASN A 334 -27.50 -3.05 24.84
C ASN A 334 -26.05 -2.97 24.35
N HIS A 335 -25.59 -3.92 23.52
CA HIS A 335 -24.20 -4.05 23.08
C HIS A 335 -23.61 -2.73 22.54
N GLN A 336 -24.38 -1.95 21.78
CA GLN A 336 -23.93 -0.66 21.25
C GLN A 336 -23.56 0.37 22.34
N GLN A 337 -24.23 0.34 23.49
CA GLN A 337 -23.99 1.29 24.59
C GLN A 337 -22.85 0.85 25.52
N HIS A 338 -22.58 -0.46 25.58
CA HIS A 338 -21.57 -1.04 26.48
C HIS A 338 -20.32 -1.56 25.77
N ARG A 339 -20.21 -1.36 24.46
CA ARG A 339 -19.07 -1.84 23.64
C ARG A 339 -17.73 -1.36 24.19
N ASP A 340 -17.66 -0.09 24.59
CA ASP A 340 -16.43 0.57 25.03
C ASP A 340 -16.31 0.68 26.56
N GLN A 341 -17.24 0.09 27.31
CA GLN A 341 -17.22 0.12 28.76
C GLN A 341 -16.49 -1.12 29.28
N GLU A 342 -15.49 -0.97 30.15
CA GLU A 342 -14.87 -2.14 30.78
C GLU A 342 -15.90 -2.94 31.62
N LEU A 343 -15.77 -4.27 31.64
CA LEU A 343 -16.49 -5.09 32.61
C LEU A 343 -15.78 -5.02 33.95
N ASP A 344 -16.56 -4.93 35.02
CA ASP A 344 -16.02 -5.06 36.38
C ASP A 344 -15.24 -6.39 36.51
N GLY A 345 -14.03 -6.32 37.08
CA GLY A 345 -13.13 -7.47 37.21
C GLY A 345 -13.74 -8.64 38.00
N THR A 346 -14.65 -8.35 38.94
CA THR A 346 -15.39 -9.38 39.68
C THR A 346 -16.37 -10.09 38.77
N VAL A 347 -17.07 -9.37 37.88
CA VAL A 347 -17.99 -9.95 36.90
C VAL A 347 -17.23 -10.88 35.95
N LEU A 348 -16.09 -10.44 35.40
CA LEU A 348 -15.24 -11.28 34.55
C LEU A 348 -14.79 -12.55 35.27
N ARG A 349 -14.31 -12.41 36.51
CA ARG A 349 -13.87 -13.55 37.32
C ARG A 349 -14.99 -14.57 37.54
N VAL A 350 -16.23 -14.12 37.76
CA VAL A 350 -17.38 -15.02 37.89
C VAL A 350 -17.73 -15.67 36.54
N VAL A 351 -17.76 -14.91 35.44
CA VAL A 351 -18.00 -15.44 34.09
C VAL A 351 -17.02 -16.56 33.74
N PHE A 352 -15.72 -16.31 33.85
CA PHE A 352 -14.69 -17.30 33.51
C PHE A 352 -14.64 -18.48 34.48
N SER A 353 -15.21 -18.36 35.68
CA SER A 353 -15.36 -19.50 36.58
C SER A 353 -16.52 -20.41 36.19
N ILE A 354 -17.59 -19.84 35.63
CA ILE A 354 -18.78 -20.56 35.15
C ILE A 354 -18.48 -21.31 33.85
N LEU A 355 -17.72 -20.67 32.95
CA LEU A 355 -17.31 -21.28 31.68
C LEU A 355 -16.42 -22.53 31.88
N PRO A 356 -16.26 -23.37 30.83
CA PRO A 356 -15.27 -24.44 30.80
C PRO A 356 -13.86 -23.94 31.13
N PRO A 357 -13.03 -24.71 31.86
CA PRO A 357 -11.65 -24.34 32.14
C PRO A 357 -10.80 -24.15 30.88
N ASP A 358 -11.17 -24.83 29.79
CA ASP A 358 -10.54 -24.80 28.47
C ASP A 358 -11.28 -23.89 27.46
N TRP A 359 -12.22 -23.05 27.93
CA TRP A 359 -13.05 -22.22 27.06
C TRP A 359 -12.23 -21.32 26.13
N GLU A 360 -11.13 -20.75 26.62
CA GLU A 360 -10.26 -19.88 25.81
C GLU A 360 -9.59 -20.63 24.64
N GLU A 361 -9.40 -21.94 24.77
CA GLU A 361 -8.77 -22.80 23.76
C GLU A 361 -9.80 -23.43 22.82
N THR A 362 -10.86 -24.03 23.37
CA THR A 362 -11.79 -24.86 22.59
C THR A 362 -13.06 -24.13 22.16
N ARG A 363 -13.45 -23.07 22.88
CA ARG A 363 -14.69 -22.29 22.69
C ARG A 363 -15.95 -23.14 22.52
N ARG A 364 -15.97 -24.29 23.20
CA ARG A 364 -17.07 -25.23 23.17
C ARG A 364 -17.33 -25.74 24.57
N TRP A 365 -18.57 -26.09 24.85
CA TRP A 365 -18.96 -26.73 26.07
C TRP A 365 -19.94 -27.86 25.76
N ASP A 366 -19.87 -28.91 26.58
CA ASP A 366 -20.80 -30.03 26.53
C ASP A 366 -21.73 -29.98 27.74
N LEU A 367 -23.04 -29.98 27.50
CA LEU A 367 -24.03 -29.79 28.55
C LEU A 367 -23.97 -30.90 29.61
N SER A 368 -23.68 -32.14 29.21
CA SER A 368 -23.62 -33.27 30.15
C SER A 368 -22.44 -33.11 31.11
N THR A 369 -21.29 -32.73 30.55
CA THR A 369 -20.06 -32.46 31.31
C THR A 369 -20.26 -31.29 32.27
N GLU A 370 -20.88 -30.21 31.80
CA GLU A 370 -21.17 -29.04 32.62
C GLU A 370 -22.18 -29.36 33.74
N LYS A 371 -23.27 -30.08 33.45
CA LYS A 371 -24.18 -30.57 34.51
C LYS A 371 -23.44 -31.41 35.54
N GLY A 372 -22.47 -32.23 35.13
CA GLY A 372 -21.59 -32.95 36.03
C GLY A 372 -20.77 -32.03 36.96
N ARG A 373 -20.14 -30.99 36.40
CA ARG A 373 -19.36 -29.98 37.17
C ARG A 373 -20.20 -29.23 38.20
N TRP A 374 -21.45 -28.95 37.87
CA TRP A 374 -22.43 -28.31 38.76
C TRP A 374 -23.15 -29.30 39.70
N GLY A 375 -22.88 -30.61 39.56
CA GLY A 375 -23.54 -31.65 40.34
C GLY A 375 -25.07 -31.70 40.12
N LEU A 376 -25.49 -31.45 38.89
CA LEU A 376 -26.86 -31.47 38.38
C LEU A 376 -27.13 -32.65 37.44
N ALA A 377 -26.14 -33.52 37.25
CA ALA A 377 -26.20 -34.72 36.42
C ALA A 377 -27.02 -35.85 37.06
#